data_AF-A0A2D5USQ2-F1
#
_entry.id   AF-A0A2D5USQ2-F1
#
_cell.length_a   1.000
_cell.length_b   1.000
_cell.length_c   1.000
_cell.angle_alpha   90.00
_cell.angle_beta   90.00
_cell.angle_gamma   90.00
#
_symmetry.space_group_name_H-M   'P 1'
#
loop_
_entity.id
_entity.type
_entity.pdbx_description
1 polymer ?
#
loop_
_entity_poly.entity_id
_entity_poly.type
_entity_poly.pdbx_seq_one_letter_code
_entity_poly.pdbx_strand_id
1 'polypeptide(L)'
;MKRVSVTEENAYGTALDRLTGSDNTARTGLENPMREQPPTSVKKLSVFLNRQEDAYLETLGSMAKFSGGKKLSKTRLIETMVRAFSTTELDVRGVNTSEELFQRLTAQLRK
;
A
#
# COMPACT_ATOMS: atom_id res chain seq x y z
N MET A 1 -24.05 4.83 -48.84
CA MET A 1 -23.25 5.77 -48.01
C MET A 1 -23.81 7.18 -48.21
N LYS A 2 -24.53 7.73 -47.24
CA LYS A 2 -25.09 9.11 -47.29
C LYS A 2 -24.17 10.03 -46.48
N ARG A 3 -23.65 11.08 -47.11
CA ARG A 3 -22.88 12.16 -46.44
C ARG A 3 -23.88 13.17 -45.87
N VAL A 4 -23.76 13.47 -44.58
CA VAL A 4 -24.51 14.54 -43.90
C VAL A 4 -23.52 15.68 -43.65
N SER A 5 -23.78 16.82 -44.30
CA SER A 5 -23.09 18.09 -44.05
C SER A 5 -23.58 18.66 -42.73
N VAL A 6 -22.67 18.82 -41.77
CA VAL A 6 -22.93 19.52 -40.51
C VAL A 6 -22.55 20.99 -40.70
N THR A 7 -23.54 21.88 -40.69
CA THR A 7 -23.36 23.34 -40.71
C THR A 7 -23.01 23.85 -39.31
N GLU A 8 -22.08 24.82 -39.26
CA GLU A 8 -21.41 25.34 -38.06
C GLU A 8 -22.29 26.19 -37.10
N GLU A 9 -23.58 26.35 -37.38
CA GLU A 9 -24.47 27.25 -36.62
C GLU A 9 -25.03 26.64 -35.31
N ASN A 10 -24.99 25.31 -35.14
CA ASN A 10 -25.48 24.67 -33.92
C ASN A 10 -24.44 24.62 -32.77
N ALA A 11 -23.21 25.09 -33.00
CA ALA A 11 -22.12 25.01 -32.02
C ALA A 11 -22.02 26.24 -31.09
N TYR A 12 -22.64 27.37 -31.46
CA TYR A 12 -22.46 28.63 -30.73
C TYR A 12 -23.58 28.97 -29.74
N GLY A 13 -24.76 28.36 -29.84
CA GLY A 13 -25.86 28.59 -28.89
C GLY A 13 -25.65 27.94 -27.51
N THR A 14 -25.00 26.77 -27.46
CA THR A 14 -24.81 25.98 -26.23
C THR A 14 -23.61 26.41 -25.38
N ALA A 15 -22.83 27.37 -25.88
CA ALA A 15 -21.64 27.90 -25.19
C ALA A 15 -21.97 29.11 -24.30
N LEU A 16 -22.93 29.93 -24.70
CA LEU A 16 -23.28 31.15 -23.97
C LEU A 16 -24.04 30.85 -22.65
N ASP A 17 -24.90 29.83 -22.66
CA ASP A 17 -25.70 29.39 -21.50
C ASP A 17 -24.84 28.81 -20.35
N ARG A 18 -23.61 28.37 -20.67
CA ARG A 18 -22.63 27.90 -19.67
C ARG A 18 -21.86 29.03 -18.98
N LEU A 19 -21.89 30.26 -19.51
CA LEU A 19 -21.08 31.39 -19.05
C LEU A 19 -21.80 32.32 -18.07
N THR A 20 -23.13 32.25 -17.97
CA THR A 20 -23.95 33.09 -17.06
C THR A 20 -24.68 32.22 -16.04
N GLY A 21 -23.97 31.83 -14.96
CA GLY A 21 -24.56 31.00 -13.92
C GLY A 21 -25.71 31.68 -13.17
N SER A 22 -26.78 30.94 -12.90
CA SER A 22 -27.69 31.17 -11.78
C SER A 22 -28.52 29.93 -11.43
N ASP A 23 -28.27 29.45 -10.21
CA ASP A 23 -29.15 28.72 -9.27
C ASP A 23 -29.64 27.27 -9.51
N ASN A 24 -28.97 26.35 -8.80
CA ASN A 24 -29.51 25.72 -7.58
C ASN A 24 -30.79 24.86 -7.70
N THR A 25 -30.64 23.53 -7.77
CA THR A 25 -30.86 22.58 -6.66
C THR A 25 -30.93 21.13 -7.15
N ALA A 26 -30.43 20.24 -6.29
CA ALA A 26 -30.71 18.81 -6.21
C ALA A 26 -30.13 17.88 -7.30
N ARG A 27 -29.04 17.19 -6.94
CA ARG A 27 -29.05 15.73 -6.74
C ARG A 27 -27.80 15.27 -5.99
N THR A 28 -28.07 14.87 -4.75
CA THR A 28 -27.26 14.05 -3.85
C THR A 28 -26.63 12.86 -4.58
N GLY A 29 -25.31 12.84 -4.60
CA GLY A 29 -24.50 11.71 -5.06
C GLY A 29 -23.36 11.50 -4.08
N LEU A 30 -23.63 10.71 -3.04
CA LEU A 30 -22.70 10.00 -2.15
C LEU A 30 -21.26 10.54 -2.16
N GLU A 31 -21.01 11.56 -1.33
CA GLU A 31 -19.67 11.78 -0.81
C GLU A 31 -19.27 10.53 -0.06
N ASN A 32 -18.45 9.70 -0.71
CA ASN A 32 -17.66 8.71 0.00
C ASN A 32 -16.82 9.54 0.98
N PRO A 33 -16.96 9.41 2.31
CA PRO A 33 -15.97 9.98 3.19
C PRO A 33 -14.72 9.17 2.89
N MET A 34 -13.87 9.73 2.03
CA MET A 34 -12.47 9.37 1.91
C MET A 34 -11.98 9.46 3.35
N ARG A 35 -11.94 8.30 4.02
CA ARG A 35 -11.35 8.17 5.34
C ARG A 35 -9.99 8.81 5.18
N GLU A 36 -9.80 9.97 5.80
CA GLU A 36 -8.48 10.50 6.09
C GLU A 36 -7.81 9.42 6.95
N GLN A 37 -7.20 8.45 6.28
CA GLN A 37 -6.20 7.63 6.93
C GLN A 37 -5.12 8.64 7.30
N PRO A 38 -4.75 8.75 8.59
CA PRO A 38 -3.63 9.60 8.95
C PRO A 38 -2.46 9.18 8.04
N PRO A 39 -1.67 10.12 7.50
CA PRO A 39 -0.52 9.77 6.70
C PRO A 39 0.46 9.04 7.62
N THR A 40 0.30 7.72 7.74
CA THR A 40 1.34 6.87 8.25
C THR A 40 2.46 7.07 7.25
N SER A 41 3.48 7.84 7.63
CA SER A 41 4.60 8.13 6.76
C SER A 41 5.32 6.81 6.49
N VAL A 42 4.96 6.12 5.41
CA VAL A 42 5.60 4.87 5.01
C VAL A 42 6.99 5.23 4.51
N LYS A 43 8.01 4.75 5.22
CA LYS A 43 9.41 4.92 4.82
C LYS A 43 9.86 3.70 4.05
N LYS A 44 10.53 3.92 2.91
CA LYS A 44 11.19 2.84 2.17
C LYS A 44 12.49 2.45 2.89
N LEU A 45 12.62 1.17 3.22
CA LEU A 45 13.83 0.59 3.79
C LEU A 45 14.54 -0.26 2.72
N SER A 46 15.84 -0.04 2.53
CA SER A 46 16.70 -0.91 1.74
C SER A 46 17.53 -1.77 2.69
N VAL A 47 17.50 -3.09 2.50
CA VAL A 47 18.28 -4.05 3.28
C VAL A 47 19.13 -4.90 2.35
N PHE A 48 20.27 -5.35 2.85
CA PHE A 48 21.12 -6.32 2.15
C PHE A 48 20.83 -7.69 2.72
N LEU A 49 20.41 -8.61 1.85
CA LEU A 49 20.19 -10.01 2.18
C LEU A 49 21.12 -10.86 1.31
N ASN A 50 21.65 -11.92 1.89
CA ASN A 50 22.35 -12.92 1.10
C ASN A 50 21.35 -13.76 0.28
N ARG A 51 21.85 -14.57 -0.65
CA ARG A 51 21.00 -15.38 -1.55
C ARG A 51 20.10 -16.36 -0.79
N GLN A 52 20.55 -16.89 0.34
CA GLN A 52 19.78 -17.85 1.13
C GLN A 52 18.63 -17.16 1.89
N GLU A 53 18.89 -15.97 2.45
CA GLU A 53 17.88 -15.14 3.13
C GLU A 53 16.80 -14.65 2.16
N ASP A 54 17.19 -14.22 0.95
CA ASP A 54 16.22 -13.80 -0.07
C ASP A 54 15.34 -14.98 -0.55
N ALA A 55 15.95 -16.15 -0.76
CA ALA A 55 15.25 -17.37 -1.13
C ALA A 55 14.31 -17.85 -0.02
N TYR A 56 14.68 -17.68 1.24
CA TYR A 56 13.82 -17.96 2.39
C TYR A 56 12.55 -17.11 2.35
N LEU A 57 12.67 -15.80 2.09
CA LEU A 57 11.51 -14.91 1.98
C LEU A 57 10.60 -15.25 0.78
N GLU A 58 11.17 -15.61 -0.38
CA GLU A 58 10.35 -16.08 -1.53
C GLU A 58 9.61 -17.37 -1.21
N THR A 59 10.28 -18.31 -0.52
CA THR A 59 9.69 -19.60 -0.16
C THR A 59 8.52 -19.39 0.80
N LEU A 60 8.72 -18.60 1.86
CA LEU A 60 7.64 -18.24 2.80
C LEU A 60 6.45 -17.60 2.09
N GLY A 61 6.71 -16.62 1.23
CA GLY A 61 5.64 -15.91 0.49
C GLY A 61 4.85 -16.84 -0.43
N SER A 62 5.53 -17.83 -1.01
CA SER A 62 4.92 -18.83 -1.91
C SER A 62 4.18 -19.93 -1.14
N MET A 63 4.70 -20.38 0.00
CA MET A 63 4.05 -21.39 0.86
C MET A 63 2.64 -20.97 1.27
N ALA A 64 2.44 -19.70 1.61
CA ALA A 64 1.12 -19.16 1.94
C ALA A 64 0.09 -19.33 0.81
N LYS A 65 0.54 -19.32 -0.46
CA LYS A 65 -0.32 -19.60 -1.62
C LYS A 65 -0.65 -21.08 -1.73
N PHE A 66 0.33 -21.96 -1.49
CA PHE A 66 0.14 -23.41 -1.59
C PHE A 66 -0.75 -23.98 -0.47
N SER A 67 -0.87 -23.28 0.66
CA SER A 67 -1.78 -23.63 1.76
C SER A 67 -3.21 -23.08 1.59
N GLY A 68 -3.61 -22.70 0.37
CA GLY A 68 -4.95 -22.15 0.09
C GLY A 68 -5.11 -20.65 0.36
N GLY A 69 -4.03 -19.95 0.74
CA GLY A 69 -4.01 -18.51 0.92
C GLY A 69 -3.60 -17.73 -0.34
N LYS A 70 -3.21 -16.47 -0.15
CA LYS A 70 -2.67 -15.60 -1.22
C LYS A 70 -1.15 -15.50 -1.10
N LYS A 71 -0.47 -15.32 -2.24
CA LYS A 71 0.98 -15.04 -2.23
C LYS A 71 1.24 -13.77 -1.43
N LEU A 72 2.11 -13.85 -0.42
CA LEU A 72 2.55 -12.69 0.34
C LEU A 72 3.78 -12.07 -0.33
N SER A 73 3.83 -10.74 -0.39
CA SER A 73 5.03 -10.04 -0.86
C SER A 73 6.12 -10.07 0.20
N LYS A 74 7.39 -10.02 -0.24
CA LYS A 74 8.56 -9.88 0.65
C LYS A 74 8.40 -8.70 1.61
N THR A 75 7.97 -7.56 1.08
CA THR A 75 7.69 -6.35 1.87
C THR A 75 6.68 -6.62 2.98
N ARG A 76 5.57 -7.31 2.67
CA ARG A 76 4.52 -7.60 3.65
C ARG A 76 5.01 -8.55 4.75
N LEU A 77 5.85 -9.53 4.40
CA LEU A 77 6.47 -10.42 5.38
C LEU A 77 7.36 -9.63 6.34
N ILE A 78 8.27 -8.80 5.82
CA ILE A 78 9.17 -7.98 6.64
C ILE A 78 8.38 -7.00 7.52
N GLU A 79 7.36 -6.31 6.97
CA GLU A 79 6.48 -5.44 7.76
C GLU A 79 5.82 -6.18 8.93
N THR A 80 5.35 -7.41 8.67
CA THR A 80 4.67 -8.23 9.69
C THR A 80 5.65 -8.69 10.76
N MET A 81 6.87 -9.10 10.36
CA MET A 81 7.95 -9.43 11.30
C MET A 81 8.29 -8.24 12.20
N VAL A 82 8.49 -7.04 11.62
CA VAL A 82 8.77 -5.82 12.39
C VAL A 82 7.64 -5.50 13.37
N ARG A 83 6.37 -5.63 12.95
CA ARG A 83 5.23 -5.45 13.85
C ARG A 83 5.22 -6.46 14.98
N ALA A 84 5.46 -7.74 14.70
CA ALA A 84 5.54 -8.78 15.73
C ALA A 84 6.65 -8.45 16.74
N PHE A 85 7.85 -8.09 16.26
CA PHE A 85 8.95 -7.73 17.16
C PHE A 85 8.73 -6.41 17.90
N SER A 86 7.94 -5.46 17.36
CA SER A 86 7.60 -4.23 18.09
C SER A 86 6.75 -4.50 19.33
N THR A 87 6.04 -5.63 19.38
CA THR A 87 5.30 -6.06 20.57
C THR A 87 6.17 -6.84 21.55
N THR A 88 7.38 -7.21 21.16
CA THR A 88 8.34 -7.88 22.03
C THR A 88 9.26 -6.83 22.68
N GLU A 89 9.41 -6.88 24.00
CA GLU A 89 10.37 -6.05 24.75
C GLU A 89 11.81 -6.57 24.56
N LEU A 90 12.28 -6.64 23.31
CA LEU A 90 13.62 -7.10 23.00
C LEU A 90 14.67 -6.12 23.54
N ASP A 91 15.43 -6.55 24.55
CA ASP A 91 16.52 -5.75 25.09
C ASP A 91 17.75 -5.79 24.19
N VAL A 92 18.00 -4.67 23.52
CA VAL A 92 19.17 -4.44 22.66
C VAL A 92 20.28 -3.64 23.35
N ARG A 93 20.14 -3.32 24.64
CA ARG A 93 21.15 -2.54 25.37
C ARG A 93 22.46 -3.33 25.47
N GLY A 94 23.56 -2.67 25.12
CA GLY A 94 24.91 -3.23 25.19
C GLY A 94 25.22 -4.33 24.16
N VAL A 95 24.40 -4.48 23.11
CA VAL A 95 24.72 -5.37 21.99
C VAL A 95 25.79 -4.73 21.12
N ASN A 96 26.92 -5.43 20.95
CA ASN A 96 28.06 -4.93 20.15
C ASN A 96 28.26 -5.72 18.86
N THR A 97 27.68 -6.93 18.76
CA THR A 97 27.85 -7.82 17.61
C THR A 97 26.50 -8.27 17.04
N SER A 98 26.51 -8.63 15.75
CA SER A 98 25.33 -9.17 15.07
C SER A 98 24.94 -10.53 15.65
N GLU A 99 25.91 -11.32 16.08
CA GLU A 99 25.72 -12.63 16.71
C GLU A 99 25.02 -12.51 18.07
N GLU A 100 25.42 -11.55 18.90
CA GLU A 100 24.75 -11.25 20.17
C GLU A 100 23.28 -10.86 19.95
N LEU A 101 23.02 -9.98 18.97
CA LEU A 101 21.66 -9.59 18.61
C LEU A 101 20.83 -10.81 18.21
N PHE A 102 21.39 -11.65 17.34
CA PHE A 102 20.73 -12.86 16.84
C PHE A 102 20.41 -13.85 17.98
N GLN A 103 21.34 -14.04 18.92
CA GLN A 103 21.11 -14.90 20.09
C GLN A 103 19.98 -14.37 20.97
N ARG A 104 19.97 -13.07 21.27
CA ARG A 104 18.88 -12.46 22.08
C ARG A 104 17.53 -12.57 21.38
N LEU A 105 17.48 -12.28 20.08
CA LEU A 105 16.27 -12.42 19.27
C LEU A 105 15.74 -13.86 19.29
N THR A 106 16.64 -14.84 19.10
CA THR A 106 16.27 -16.26 19.08
C THR A 106 15.82 -16.74 20.45
N ALA A 107 16.46 -16.27 21.53
CA ALA A 107 16.04 -16.59 22.90
C ALA A 107 14.63 -16.07 23.19
N GLN A 108 14.27 -14.89 22.65
CA GLN A 108 12.94 -14.31 22.79
C GLN A 108 11.86 -15.12 22.04
N LEU A 109 12.19 -15.69 20.88
CA LEU A 109 11.26 -16.50 20.07
C LEU A 109 10.99 -17.91 20.64
N ARG A 110 11.78 -18.36 21.62
CA ARG A 110 11.63 -19.69 22.25
C ARG A 110 10.73 -19.69 23.49
N LYS A 111 10.26 -18.52 23.94
CA LYS A 111 9.29 -18.39 25.03
C LYS A 111 7.87 -18.50 24.50
#